data_AF-A0A8D0UFT1-F1
#
_entry.id   AF-A0A8D0UFT1-F1
#
_cell.length_a   1.000
_cell.length_b   1.000
_cell.length_c   1.000
_cell.angle_alpha   90.00
_cell.angle_beta   90.00
_cell.angle_gamma   90.00
#
_symmetry.space_group_name_H-M   'P 1'
#
loop_
_entity.id
_entity.type
_entity.pdbx_description
1 polymer ?
#
loop_
_entity_poly.entity_id
_entity_poly.type
_entity_poly.pdbx_seq_one_letter_code
_entity_poly.pdbx_strand_id
1 'polypeptide(L)'
;MRSREGMHLGARTDALLCSGTRPSWTPGLEAGRLPGRRRVPCLDGSRAPACSPAQELMEVIHLHLVKEYIIRLSKRRLVLRTPEQQQQLAGHILANAELIQNFCTENGSPATWLHRALPTLAEIIRLQDPSAIKIEVATYATWYPDFSKGHLSAILAIKGNLSSSEVKSIRSILDINTGAHEPSKPLFSLINVG
;
A
#
# COMPACT_ATOMS: atom_id res chain seq x y z
N MET A 1 -8.29 65.65 12.76
CA MET A 1 -9.09 64.86 13.74
C MET A 1 -8.59 63.43 13.67
N ARG A 2 -7.76 63.02 14.64
CA ARG A 2 -8.07 62.07 15.75
C ARG A 2 -8.39 60.65 15.23
N SER A 3 -7.44 59.71 15.39
CA SER A 3 -7.39 58.66 16.45
C SER A 3 -8.33 57.49 16.14
N ARG A 4 -7.95 56.21 16.25
CA ARG A 4 -7.20 55.47 17.29
C ARG A 4 -6.48 54.28 16.63
N GLU A 5 -5.23 53.95 16.93
CA GLU A 5 -4.68 53.31 18.15
C GLU A 5 -5.29 51.96 18.53
N GLY A 6 -4.45 50.91 18.44
CA GLY A 6 -4.20 50.01 19.56
C GLY A 6 -4.83 48.62 19.49
N MET A 7 -3.99 47.58 19.34
CA MET A 7 -4.01 46.44 20.25
C MET A 7 -2.72 45.61 20.10
N HIS A 8 -1.84 45.79 21.09
CA HIS A 8 -0.73 44.94 21.43
C HIS A 8 -1.09 44.30 22.77
N LEU A 9 -1.09 42.97 22.87
CA LEU A 9 -1.02 42.13 24.08
C LEU A 9 -0.82 40.70 23.53
N GLY A 10 0.25 39.96 23.80
CA GLY A 10 0.99 39.85 25.05
C GLY A 10 0.74 38.46 25.63
N ALA A 11 1.20 37.40 24.96
CA ALA A 11 1.11 36.03 25.47
C ALA A 11 2.35 35.74 26.34
N ARG A 12 2.21 35.90 27.66
CA ARG A 12 3.09 35.29 28.66
C ARG A 12 2.26 34.25 29.40
N THR A 13 2.59 32.98 29.19
CA THR A 13 2.06 31.86 29.99
C THR A 13 3.02 31.59 31.14
N ASP A 14 2.48 31.70 32.35
CA ASP A 14 3.16 31.48 33.61
C ASP A 14 3.61 30.02 33.79
N ALA A 15 4.88 29.85 34.14
CA ALA A 15 5.44 28.59 34.60
C ALA A 15 5.01 28.36 36.06
N LEU A 16 4.10 27.40 36.27
CA LEU A 16 3.75 26.89 37.59
C LEU A 16 4.90 26.06 38.16
N LEU A 17 5.52 26.60 39.21
CA LEU A 17 6.43 25.90 40.12
C LEU A 17 5.67 24.78 40.84
N CYS A 18 6.01 23.52 40.54
CA CYS A 18 5.69 22.38 41.40
C CYS A 18 6.88 22.11 42.33
N SER A 19 6.84 22.72 43.51
CA SER A 19 7.64 22.35 44.67
C SER A 19 7.09 21.06 45.30
N GLY A 20 7.62 19.92 44.86
CA GLY A 20 7.35 18.61 45.44
C GLY A 20 8.61 18.04 46.10
N THR A 21 8.57 17.93 47.43
CA THR A 21 9.58 17.31 48.30
C THR A 21 9.79 15.82 47.96
N ARG A 22 11.06 15.41 47.80
CA ARG A 22 11.45 14.00 47.62
C ARG A 22 11.33 13.24 48.96
N PRO A 23 10.76 12.03 49.00
CA PRO A 23 10.96 11.12 50.13
C PRO A 23 12.36 10.50 50.04
N SER A 24 13.10 10.55 51.16
CA SER A 24 14.38 9.90 51.34
C SER A 24 14.21 8.37 51.37
N TRP A 25 14.66 7.71 50.31
CA TRP A 25 14.84 6.26 50.29
C TRP A 25 16.10 5.88 51.07
N THR A 26 15.95 5.06 52.11
CA THR A 26 17.06 4.39 52.79
C THR A 26 17.14 2.94 52.33
N PRO A 27 18.24 2.48 51.71
CA PRO A 27 18.47 1.07 51.48
C PRO A 27 19.34 0.50 52.61
N GLY A 28 18.74 -0.35 53.43
CA GLY A 28 19.45 -1.25 54.34
C GLY A 28 19.05 -2.68 54.04
N LEU A 29 19.79 -3.35 53.13
CA LEU A 29 20.01 -4.79 53.18
C LEU A 29 21.20 -5.16 52.28
N GLU A 30 22.20 -5.77 52.89
CA GLU A 30 23.47 -6.14 52.28
C GLU A 30 23.36 -7.22 51.19
N ALA A 31 24.33 -7.13 50.28
CA ALA A 31 24.44 -7.85 49.02
C ALA A 31 24.82 -9.33 49.20
N GLY A 32 23.88 -10.23 48.92
CA GLY A 32 24.17 -11.63 48.59
C GLY A 32 24.65 -11.77 47.14
N ARG A 33 25.91 -12.19 46.96
CA ARG A 33 26.56 -12.48 45.68
C ARG A 33 25.88 -13.66 44.98
N LEU A 34 25.11 -13.40 43.91
CA LEU A 34 24.64 -14.44 42.98
C LEU A 34 25.74 -14.81 41.97
N PRO A 35 26.00 -16.10 41.70
CA PRO A 35 27.02 -16.50 40.75
C PRO A 35 26.54 -16.33 39.30
N GLY A 36 27.32 -15.58 38.51
CA GLY A 36 27.57 -15.86 37.10
C GLY A 36 26.37 -15.98 36.15
N ARG A 37 25.57 -14.92 35.95
CA ARG A 37 24.85 -14.78 34.67
C ARG A 37 25.87 -14.44 33.59
N ARG A 38 26.20 -15.42 32.74
CA ARG A 38 26.82 -15.14 31.44
C ARG A 38 25.89 -14.18 30.68
N ARG A 39 26.37 -12.96 30.46
CA ARG A 39 25.71 -11.99 29.58
C ARG A 39 25.79 -12.59 28.18
N VAL A 40 24.67 -13.06 27.64
CA VAL A 40 24.61 -13.43 26.21
C VAL A 40 24.86 -12.14 25.45
N PRO A 41 25.91 -12.03 24.61
CA PRO A 41 26.07 -10.86 23.77
C PRO A 41 24.85 -10.80 22.85
N CYS A 42 24.13 -9.68 22.89
CA CYS A 42 23.16 -9.39 21.83
C CYS A 42 23.95 -9.33 20.53
N LEU A 43 23.75 -10.32 19.66
CA LEU A 43 24.25 -10.28 18.30
C LEU A 43 23.57 -9.08 17.62
N ASP A 44 24.36 -8.09 17.24
CA ASP A 44 23.95 -6.90 16.50
C ASP A 44 23.67 -7.24 15.03
N GLY A 45 22.70 -8.13 14.81
CA GLY A 45 22.09 -8.25 13.50
C GLY A 45 21.14 -7.07 13.31
N SER A 46 21.51 -6.10 12.47
CA SER A 46 20.69 -4.97 12.01
C SER A 46 19.25 -5.41 11.67
N ARG A 47 18.39 -5.40 12.69
CA ARG A 47 16.97 -5.65 12.55
C ARG A 47 16.36 -4.33 12.15
N ALA A 48 15.79 -4.26 10.94
CA ALA A 48 14.93 -3.14 10.58
C ALA A 48 13.97 -2.85 11.74
N PRO A 49 13.74 -1.58 12.11
CA PRO A 49 12.86 -1.26 13.23
C PRO A 49 11.51 -1.97 12.99
N ALA A 50 11.08 -2.75 13.98
CA ALA A 50 9.78 -3.39 13.92
C ALA A 50 8.72 -2.30 13.70
N CYS A 51 7.79 -2.55 12.77
CA CYS A 51 6.69 -1.63 12.52
C CYS A 51 5.93 -1.38 13.82
N SER A 52 5.54 -0.13 14.07
CA SER A 52 4.64 0.16 15.18
C SER A 52 3.25 -0.42 14.92
N PRO A 53 2.42 -0.71 15.95
CA PRO A 53 1.05 -1.19 15.75
C PRO A 53 0.20 -0.32 14.83
N ALA A 54 0.46 0.99 14.83
CA ALA A 54 -0.20 1.94 13.92
C ALA A 54 0.18 1.72 12.44
N GLN A 55 1.46 1.44 12.17
CA GLN A 55 1.93 1.15 10.80
C GLN A 55 1.41 -0.19 10.29
N GLU A 56 1.34 -1.21 11.14
CA GLU A 56 0.75 -2.51 10.80
C GLU A 56 -0.74 -2.36 10.45
N LEU A 57 -1.49 -1.63 11.26
CA LEU A 57 -2.90 -1.31 10.96
C LEU A 57 -3.03 -0.54 9.64
N MET A 58 -2.15 0.43 9.39
CA MET A 58 -2.18 1.21 8.16
C MET A 58 -1.83 0.38 6.92
N GLU A 59 -0.92 -0.61 7.02
CA GLU A 59 -0.70 -1.60 5.94
C GLU A 59 -1.96 -2.41 5.64
N VAL A 60 -2.71 -2.85 6.66
CA VAL A 60 -3.98 -3.56 6.48
C VAL A 60 -5.03 -2.68 5.79
N ILE A 61 -5.13 -1.40 6.17
CA ILE A 61 -6.03 -0.43 5.54
C ILE A 61 -5.63 -0.21 4.08
N HIS A 62 -4.34 0.02 3.81
CA HIS A 62 -3.83 0.22 2.45
C HIS A 62 -4.15 -0.98 1.56
N LEU A 63 -3.87 -2.19 2.03
CA LEU A 63 -4.22 -3.44 1.35
C LEU A 63 -5.72 -3.53 1.09
N HIS A 64 -6.55 -3.20 2.08
CA HIS A 64 -8.01 -3.25 1.94
C HIS A 64 -8.51 -2.29 0.85
N LEU A 65 -8.02 -1.04 0.84
CA LEU A 65 -8.43 -0.03 -0.16
C LEU A 65 -8.08 -0.48 -1.58
N VAL A 66 -6.85 -0.92 -1.80
CA VAL A 66 -6.39 -1.40 -3.11
C VAL A 66 -7.16 -2.64 -3.54
N LYS A 67 -7.30 -3.63 -2.65
CA LYS A 67 -8.05 -4.86 -2.92
C LYS A 67 -9.50 -4.58 -3.31
N GLU A 68 -10.20 -3.77 -2.52
CA GLU A 68 -11.61 -3.46 -2.78
C GLU A 68 -11.78 -2.64 -4.07
N TYR A 69 -10.81 -1.79 -4.41
CA TYR A 69 -10.79 -1.10 -5.70
C TYR A 69 -10.69 -2.10 -6.87
N ILE A 70 -9.77 -3.06 -6.80
CA ILE A 70 -9.62 -4.11 -7.83
C ILE A 70 -10.88 -5.00 -7.90
N ILE A 71 -11.50 -5.34 -6.76
CA ILE A 71 -12.77 -6.07 -6.72
C ILE A 71 -13.85 -5.30 -7.47
N ARG A 72 -13.95 -3.97 -7.29
CA ARG A 72 -14.92 -3.14 -8.00
C ARG A 72 -14.64 -3.07 -9.49
N LEU A 73 -13.37 -2.91 -9.91
CA LEU A 73 -12.98 -2.97 -11.32
C LEU A 73 -13.34 -4.31 -11.96
N SER A 74 -13.15 -5.41 -11.23
CA SER A 74 -13.33 -6.77 -11.75
C SER A 74 -14.80 -7.20 -11.87
N LYS A 75 -15.76 -6.39 -11.39
CA LYS A 75 -17.19 -6.68 -11.56
C LYS A 75 -17.60 -6.40 -13.01
N ARG A 76 -18.33 -7.34 -13.62
CA ARG A 76 -18.78 -7.33 -15.03
C ARG A 76 -19.89 -6.29 -15.33
N ARG A 77 -19.77 -5.07 -14.82
CA ARG A 77 -20.76 -3.99 -14.99
C ARG A 77 -20.32 -2.92 -15.99
N LEU A 78 -19.05 -2.92 -16.41
CA LEU A 78 -18.48 -1.89 -17.24
C LEU A 78 -17.79 -2.52 -18.46
N VAL A 79 -18.15 -2.07 -19.66
CA VAL A 79 -17.49 -2.42 -20.92
C VAL A 79 -17.35 -1.13 -21.74
N LEU A 80 -16.11 -0.75 -22.06
CA LEU A 80 -15.74 0.52 -22.68
C LEU A 80 -15.23 0.25 -24.10
N ARG A 81 -16.03 0.53 -25.13
CA ARG A 81 -15.68 0.08 -26.50
C ARG A 81 -14.74 1.02 -27.24
N THR A 82 -14.55 2.24 -26.76
CA THR A 82 -13.67 3.22 -27.44
C THR A 82 -12.38 3.47 -26.67
N PRO A 83 -11.26 3.74 -27.37
CA PRO A 83 -10.00 4.11 -26.73
C PRO A 83 -10.13 5.32 -25.79
N GLU A 84 -10.97 6.29 -26.13
CA GLU A 84 -11.16 7.51 -25.34
C GLU A 84 -11.82 7.21 -23.99
N GLN A 85 -12.84 6.35 -23.98
CA GLN A 85 -13.48 5.90 -22.75
C GLN A 85 -12.49 5.13 -21.86
N GLN A 86 -11.68 4.27 -22.45
CA GLN A 86 -10.66 3.50 -21.74
C GLN A 86 -9.57 4.41 -21.16
N GLN A 87 -9.15 5.42 -21.92
CA GLN A 87 -8.22 6.46 -21.48
C GLN A 87 -8.78 7.30 -20.34
N GLN A 88 -10.06 7.67 -20.40
CA GLN A 88 -10.74 8.36 -19.30
C GLN A 88 -10.78 7.51 -18.03
N LEU A 89 -11.20 6.23 -18.13
CA LEU A 89 -11.20 5.32 -16.99
C LEU A 89 -9.79 5.15 -16.40
N ALA A 90 -8.78 4.95 -17.26
CA ALA A 90 -7.40 4.84 -16.81
C ALA A 90 -6.94 6.09 -16.04
N GLY A 91 -7.29 7.29 -16.54
CA GLY A 91 -7.03 8.55 -15.83
C GLY A 91 -7.69 8.61 -14.45
N HIS A 92 -8.95 8.16 -14.33
CA HIS A 92 -9.63 8.07 -13.04
C HIS A 92 -8.99 7.04 -12.11
N ILE A 93 -8.52 5.90 -12.62
CA ILE A 93 -7.81 4.89 -11.81
C ILE A 93 -6.50 5.48 -11.29
N LEU A 94 -5.73 6.16 -12.15
CA LEU A 94 -4.46 6.78 -11.77
C LEU A 94 -4.65 7.85 -10.68
N ALA A 95 -5.62 8.75 -10.86
CA ALA A 95 -5.91 9.79 -9.86
C ALA A 95 -6.32 9.17 -8.50
N ASN A 96 -7.15 8.13 -8.52
CA ASN A 96 -7.53 7.43 -7.28
C ASN A 96 -6.37 6.66 -6.65
N ALA A 97 -5.51 6.05 -7.47
CA ALA A 97 -4.32 5.35 -7.00
C ALA A 97 -3.38 6.29 -6.26
N GLU A 98 -3.14 7.48 -6.81
CA GLU A 98 -2.35 8.53 -6.19
C GLU A 98 -2.96 8.97 -4.84
N LEU A 99 -4.28 9.21 -4.80
CA LEU A 99 -4.96 9.59 -3.55
C LEU A 99 -4.83 8.50 -2.47
N ILE A 100 -5.04 7.23 -2.83
CA ILE A 100 -4.91 6.09 -1.90
C ILE A 100 -3.46 5.99 -1.41
N GLN A 101 -2.49 6.04 -2.32
CA GLN A 101 -1.08 5.94 -2.00
C GLN A 101 -0.65 7.07 -1.05
N ASN A 102 -0.98 8.32 -1.38
CA ASN A 102 -0.61 9.48 -0.58
C ASN A 102 -1.24 9.39 0.81
N PHE A 103 -2.55 9.15 0.88
CA PHE A 103 -3.25 8.98 2.15
C PHE A 103 -2.60 7.90 3.03
N CYS A 104 -2.33 6.71 2.48
CA CYS A 104 -1.75 5.62 3.26
C CYS A 104 -0.30 5.90 3.67
N THR A 105 0.51 6.47 2.77
CA THR A 105 1.93 6.77 3.02
C THR A 105 2.09 7.86 4.07
N GLU A 106 1.33 8.94 3.96
CA GLU A 106 1.32 10.05 4.93
C GLU A 106 0.90 9.58 6.33
N ASN A 107 0.04 8.56 6.40
CA ASN A 107 -0.38 7.93 7.66
C ASN A 107 0.49 6.73 8.08
N GLY A 108 1.64 6.53 7.43
CA GLY A 108 2.69 5.61 7.88
C GLY A 108 2.60 4.18 7.35
N SER A 109 1.79 3.88 6.32
CA SER A 109 1.79 2.56 5.69
C SER A 109 3.18 2.20 5.13
N PRO A 110 3.77 1.05 5.51
CA PRO A 110 4.98 0.52 4.90
C PRO A 110 4.75 -0.20 3.55
N ALA A 111 3.49 -0.34 3.10
CA ALA A 111 3.09 -1.19 1.97
C ALA A 111 3.42 -0.64 0.57
N THR A 112 4.68 -0.29 0.32
CA THR A 112 5.14 0.25 -0.98
C THR A 112 4.93 -0.69 -2.16
N TRP A 113 4.86 -1.99 -1.88
CA TRP A 113 4.56 -3.04 -2.87
C TRP A 113 3.15 -2.91 -3.51
N LEU A 114 2.24 -2.14 -2.91
CA LEU A 114 0.90 -1.88 -3.45
C LEU A 114 0.85 -0.72 -4.45
N HIS A 115 1.87 0.15 -4.47
CA HIS A 115 1.83 1.42 -5.22
C HIS A 115 1.58 1.23 -6.72
N ARG A 116 2.09 0.13 -7.29
CA ARG A 116 1.96 -0.18 -8.72
C ARG A 116 0.74 -1.03 -9.07
N ALA A 117 -0.07 -1.43 -8.09
CA ALA A 117 -1.18 -2.35 -8.30
C ALA A 117 -2.25 -1.75 -9.22
N LEU A 118 -2.72 -0.54 -8.91
CA LEU A 118 -3.74 0.15 -9.70
C LEU A 118 -3.17 0.85 -10.95
N PRO A 119 -2.01 1.53 -10.90
CA PRO A 119 -1.44 2.17 -12.08
C PRO A 119 -1.16 1.21 -13.24
N THR A 120 -0.61 0.03 -12.98
CA THR A 120 -0.38 -0.95 -14.05
C THR A 120 -1.70 -1.50 -14.63
N LEU A 121 -2.74 -1.71 -13.81
CA LEU A 121 -4.06 -2.08 -14.33
C LEU A 121 -4.66 -0.99 -15.23
N ALA A 122 -4.46 0.28 -14.87
CA ALA A 122 -4.87 1.41 -15.70
C ALA A 122 -4.19 1.38 -17.07
N GLU A 123 -2.89 1.07 -17.11
CA GLU A 123 -2.19 0.93 -18.39
C GLU A 123 -2.69 -0.25 -19.23
N ILE A 124 -2.90 -1.43 -18.63
CA ILE A 124 -3.49 -2.57 -19.34
C ILE A 124 -4.84 -2.21 -20.00
N ILE A 125 -5.67 -1.42 -19.31
CA ILE A 125 -6.96 -0.97 -19.85
C ILE A 125 -6.78 -0.01 -21.03
N ARG A 126 -5.83 0.93 -20.91
CA ARG A 126 -5.61 2.04 -21.83
C ARG A 126 -4.87 1.65 -23.10
N LEU A 127 -3.89 0.75 -23.01
CA LEU A 127 -3.06 0.31 -24.13
C LEU A 127 -3.92 -0.31 -25.23
N GLN A 128 -3.74 0.11 -26.48
CA GLN A 128 -4.50 -0.44 -27.62
C GLN A 128 -3.75 -1.55 -28.34
N ASP A 129 -2.42 -1.50 -28.36
CA ASP A 129 -1.60 -2.51 -29.05
C ASP A 129 -1.54 -3.82 -28.22
N PRO A 130 -1.94 -4.97 -28.79
CA PRO A 130 -1.93 -6.25 -28.08
C PRO A 130 -0.54 -6.67 -27.58
N SER A 131 0.54 -6.29 -28.28
CA SER A 131 1.90 -6.62 -27.87
C SER A 131 2.33 -5.80 -26.65
N ALA A 132 2.00 -4.51 -26.62
CA ALA A 132 2.18 -3.65 -25.46
C ALA A 132 1.39 -4.17 -24.24
N ILE A 133 0.14 -4.60 -24.43
CA ILE A 133 -0.65 -5.21 -23.35
C ILE A 133 0.04 -6.45 -22.80
N LYS A 134 0.59 -7.33 -23.65
CA LYS A 134 1.33 -8.53 -23.21
C LYS A 134 2.54 -8.18 -22.35
N ILE A 135 3.31 -7.15 -22.73
CA ILE A 135 4.48 -6.68 -21.97
C ILE A 135 4.05 -6.19 -20.59
N GLU A 136 2.96 -5.41 -20.54
CA GLU A 136 2.47 -4.87 -19.27
C GLU A 136 1.90 -5.99 -18.38
N VAL A 137 1.20 -6.98 -18.96
CA VAL A 137 0.72 -8.17 -18.23
C VAL A 137 1.88 -9.02 -17.69
N ALA A 138 2.92 -9.24 -18.50
CA ALA A 138 4.11 -9.97 -18.06
C ALA A 138 4.79 -9.24 -16.89
N THR A 139 4.94 -7.91 -17.01
CA THR A 139 5.47 -7.07 -15.95
C THR A 139 4.61 -7.19 -14.69
N TYR A 140 3.29 -7.08 -14.81
CA TYR A 140 2.36 -7.14 -13.69
C TYR A 140 2.44 -8.46 -12.93
N ALA A 141 2.51 -9.58 -13.65
CA ALA A 141 2.64 -10.91 -13.07
C ALA A 141 3.95 -11.10 -12.28
N THR A 142 5.04 -10.42 -12.66
CA THR A 142 6.29 -10.41 -11.89
C THR A 142 6.12 -9.76 -10.52
N TRP A 143 5.31 -8.71 -10.43
CA TRP A 143 5.06 -7.98 -9.17
C TRP A 143 3.99 -8.66 -8.30
N TYR A 144 3.02 -9.30 -8.94
CA TYR A 144 1.88 -9.95 -8.29
C TYR A 144 1.73 -11.37 -8.85
N PRO A 145 2.54 -12.34 -8.38
CA PRO A 145 2.52 -13.70 -8.93
C PRO A 145 1.25 -14.48 -8.58
N ASP A 146 0.44 -14.00 -7.64
CA ASP A 146 -0.91 -14.52 -7.38
C ASP A 146 -1.98 -13.95 -8.33
N PHE A 147 -1.60 -13.10 -9.30
CA PHE A 147 -2.46 -12.66 -10.39
C PHE A 147 -2.78 -13.81 -11.35
N SER A 148 -4.07 -14.05 -11.57
CA SER A 148 -4.55 -15.26 -12.26
C SER A 148 -5.13 -14.91 -13.62
N LYS A 149 -5.29 -15.92 -14.47
CA LYS A 149 -6.03 -15.79 -15.73
C LYS A 149 -7.47 -15.31 -15.53
N GLY A 150 -8.10 -15.63 -14.40
CA GLY A 150 -9.44 -15.13 -14.05
C GLY A 150 -9.43 -13.64 -13.80
N HIS A 151 -8.45 -13.15 -13.02
CA HIS A 151 -8.26 -11.72 -12.76
C HIS A 151 -8.02 -10.95 -14.07
N LEU A 152 -7.09 -11.44 -14.90
CA LEU A 152 -6.81 -10.85 -16.20
C LEU A 152 -8.05 -10.82 -17.11
N SER A 153 -8.82 -11.90 -17.15
CA SER A 153 -10.07 -11.95 -17.90
C SER A 153 -11.07 -10.89 -17.46
N ALA A 154 -11.22 -10.64 -16.16
CA ALA A 154 -12.11 -9.60 -15.64
C ALA A 154 -11.67 -8.19 -16.07
N ILE A 155 -10.36 -7.91 -16.03
CA ILE A 155 -9.81 -6.62 -16.45
C ILE A 155 -9.96 -6.42 -17.96
N LEU A 156 -9.63 -7.43 -18.79
CA LEU A 156 -9.79 -7.34 -20.24
C LEU A 156 -11.25 -7.21 -20.68
N ALA A 157 -12.20 -7.73 -19.89
CA ALA A 157 -13.63 -7.57 -20.16
C ALA A 157 -14.08 -6.09 -20.12
N ILE A 158 -13.43 -5.25 -19.30
CA ILE A 158 -13.69 -3.81 -19.26
C ILE A 158 -13.33 -3.16 -20.59
N LYS A 159 -12.27 -3.63 -21.25
CA LYS A 159 -11.75 -3.04 -22.48
C LYS A 159 -12.67 -3.26 -23.70
N GLY A 160 -13.36 -4.40 -23.79
CA GLY A 160 -14.46 -4.61 -24.75
C GLY A 160 -14.19 -4.48 -26.26
N ASN A 161 -12.99 -4.07 -26.71
CA ASN A 161 -12.63 -3.84 -28.11
C ASN A 161 -11.56 -4.82 -28.65
N LEU A 162 -11.18 -5.82 -27.85
CA LEU A 162 -10.30 -6.91 -28.27
C LEU A 162 -11.10 -8.06 -28.86
N SER A 163 -10.56 -8.67 -29.91
CA SER A 163 -11.06 -9.92 -30.45
C SER A 163 -10.81 -11.09 -29.49
N SER A 164 -11.56 -12.19 -29.69
CA SER A 164 -11.39 -13.40 -28.88
C SER A 164 -10.00 -14.03 -29.02
N SER A 165 -9.35 -13.91 -30.18
CA SER A 165 -7.99 -14.41 -30.40
C SER A 165 -6.96 -13.57 -29.65
N GLU A 166 -7.10 -12.24 -29.64
CA GLU A 166 -6.24 -11.33 -28.87
C GLU A 166 -6.36 -11.60 -27.37
N VAL A 167 -7.58 -11.72 -26.85
CA VAL A 167 -7.81 -12.04 -25.42
C VAL A 167 -7.14 -13.37 -25.05
N LYS A 168 -7.29 -14.41 -25.88
CA LYS A 168 -6.62 -15.70 -25.65
C LYS A 168 -5.10 -15.57 -25.66
N SER A 169 -4.55 -14.82 -26.63
CA SER A 169 -3.11 -14.63 -26.78
C SER A 169 -2.49 -13.79 -25.66
N ILE A 170 -3.22 -12.81 -25.12
CA ILE A 170 -2.78 -12.03 -23.95
C ILE A 170 -2.80 -12.92 -22.69
N ARG A 171 -3.85 -13.73 -22.52
CA ARG A 171 -3.96 -14.63 -21.36
C ARG A 171 -2.87 -15.70 -21.31
N SER A 172 -2.33 -16.12 -22.44
CA SER A 172 -1.26 -17.14 -22.47
C SER A 172 0.07 -16.64 -21.91
N ILE A 173 0.24 -15.33 -21.70
CA ILE A 173 1.43 -14.79 -21.02
C ILE A 173 1.55 -15.37 -19.60
N LEU A 174 0.42 -15.62 -18.92
CA LEU A 174 0.40 -16.19 -17.58
C LEU A 174 0.68 -17.70 -17.54
N ASP A 175 0.81 -18.38 -18.69
CA ASP A 175 1.22 -19.79 -18.71
C ASP A 175 2.71 -19.97 -18.41
N ILE A 176 3.52 -18.93 -18.66
CA ILE A 176 4.99 -19.02 -18.64
C ILE A 176 5.56 -18.64 -17.25
N ASN A 177 4.84 -17.84 -16.47
CA ASN A 177 5.31 -17.28 -15.19
C ASN A 177 5.09 -18.20 -13.97
N THR A 178 5.04 -19.51 -14.15
CA THR A 178 4.86 -20.50 -13.06
C THR A 178 6.18 -21.03 -12.48
N GLY A 179 7.28 -20.30 -12.64
CA GLY A 179 8.53 -20.59 -11.92
C GLY A 179 8.36 -20.44 -10.41
N ALA A 180 9.20 -21.10 -9.62
CA ALA A 180 9.20 -20.99 -8.16
C ALA A 180 9.46 -19.53 -7.74
N HIS A 181 8.39 -18.79 -7.46
CA HIS A 181 8.47 -17.45 -6.90
C HIS A 181 8.65 -17.56 -5.39
N GLU A 182 9.52 -16.70 -4.84
CA GLU A 182 9.60 -16.45 -3.40
C GLU A 182 8.22 -16.13 -2.84
N PRO A 183 7.93 -16.46 -1.57
CA PRO A 183 6.64 -16.17 -0.95
C PRO A 183 6.31 -14.68 -1.08
N SER A 184 5.33 -14.36 -1.92
CA SER A 184 4.85 -13.00 -2.14
C SER A 184 3.73 -12.66 -1.17
N LYS A 185 3.62 -11.38 -0.79
CA LYS A 185 2.46 -10.89 -0.04
C LYS A 185 1.18 -11.12 -0.87
N PRO A 186 0.09 -11.66 -0.27
CA PRO A 186 -1.13 -11.97 -1.01
C PRO A 186 -1.91 -10.69 -1.35
N LEU A 187 -2.31 -10.54 -2.62
CA LEU A 187 -3.23 -9.51 -3.08
C LEU A 187 -4.39 -10.13 -3.85
N PHE A 188 -4.07 -10.84 -4.93
CA PHE A 188 -5.05 -11.42 -5.84
C PHE A 188 -5.64 -12.73 -5.34
N SER A 189 -4.90 -13.49 -4.54
CA SER A 189 -5.43 -14.64 -3.80
C SER A 189 -6.57 -14.25 -2.83
N LEU A 190 -6.66 -12.97 -2.46
CA LEU A 190 -7.73 -12.40 -1.61
C LEU A 190 -8.91 -11.85 -2.43
N ILE A 191 -8.85 -11.93 -3.76
CA ILE A 191 -9.84 -11.39 -4.68
C ILE A 191 -10.52 -12.57 -5.37
N ASN A 192 -11.83 -12.67 -5.23
CA ASN A 192 -12.60 -13.68 -5.96
C ASN A 192 -13.32 -13.01 -7.13
N VAL A 193 -12.97 -13.44 -8.34
CA VAL A 193 -13.57 -13.00 -9.60
C VAL A 193 -14.61 -14.05 -10.02
N GLY A 194 -15.88 -13.70 -9.86
CA GLY A 194 -17.03 -14.52 -10.27
C GLY A 194 -17.25 -14.64 -11.77
#